data_AF-A0A2V6UP43-F1
#
_entry.id   AF-A0A2V6UP43-F1
#
_cell.length_a   1.000
_cell.length_b   1.000
_cell.length_c   1.000
_cell.angle_alpha   90.00
_cell.angle_beta   90.00
_cell.angle_gamma   90.00
#
_symmetry.space_group_name_H-M   'P 1'
#
loop_
_entity.id
_entity.type
_entity.pdbx_description
1 polymer ?
#
loop_
_entity_poly.entity_id
_entity_poly.type
_entity_poly.pdbx_seq_one_letter_code
_entity_poly.pdbx_strand_id
1 'polypeptide(L)'
;MTAATIHKRPAWPDRAYALGRVLTAIWFVIAMAPRPSQAAACDEWLRQTVRVTGTYVPVQEPYSRLFVFAMLLDCHGTKEAVTVQRSTASLPVCGLGQSVEVVGQLIWNKALVAGHYEITNPSSVTCSPLSELAPAPVSPTGTGTEPELAQASAPSAPPPFSQAVPPGLSNSSPQIARETGPRVWIGRYRDSRGEGDVTFSLVQGEATVSGTWKLRTGGGGPLTGVSDASGQRFRLRMENTASACPGILDGWIEIGTAALIGAYRGKDCDGPVSDGRLDLHPR
;
A
#
# COMPACT_ATOMS: atom_id res chain seq x y z
N MET A 1 50.31 -75.84 -28.44
CA MET A 1 49.64 -74.65 -29.01
C MET A 1 48.14 -74.93 -29.03
N THR A 2 47.41 -74.38 -28.06
CA THR A 2 45.94 -74.46 -28.01
C THR A 2 45.46 -73.13 -27.42
N ALA A 3 44.88 -72.30 -28.28
CA ALA A 3 44.45 -70.95 -27.94
C ALA A 3 43.09 -70.99 -27.22
N ALA A 4 43.01 -70.40 -26.03
CA ALA A 4 41.77 -70.20 -25.30
C ALA A 4 41.17 -68.84 -25.68
N THR A 5 40.03 -68.86 -26.36
CA THR A 5 39.26 -67.67 -26.73
C THR A 5 38.40 -67.22 -25.56
N ILE A 6 38.74 -66.10 -24.93
CA ILE A 6 37.95 -65.49 -23.85
C ILE A 6 36.85 -64.60 -24.46
N HIS A 7 35.60 -65.03 -24.34
CA HIS A 7 34.44 -64.20 -24.69
C HIS A 7 34.12 -63.19 -23.58
N LYS A 8 34.40 -61.91 -23.86
CA LYS A 8 34.04 -60.77 -23.03
C LYS A 8 32.56 -60.43 -23.27
N ARG A 9 31.70 -60.57 -22.26
CA ARG A 9 30.30 -60.10 -22.34
C ARG A 9 30.27 -58.56 -22.27
N PRO A 10 29.42 -57.89 -23.07
CA PRO A 10 29.25 -56.44 -22.98
C PRO A 10 28.47 -56.08 -21.71
N ALA A 11 29.03 -55.17 -20.91
CA ALA A 11 28.37 -54.56 -19.78
C ALA A 11 27.30 -53.58 -20.29
N TRP A 12 26.03 -53.88 -20.02
CA TRP A 12 24.93 -52.95 -20.22
C TRP A 12 24.92 -51.93 -19.07
N PRO A 13 25.01 -50.62 -19.34
CA PRO A 13 24.85 -49.63 -18.28
C PRO A 13 23.39 -49.58 -17.81
N ASP A 14 23.23 -49.60 -16.49
CA ASP A 14 21.98 -49.56 -15.73
C ASP A 14 21.08 -48.38 -16.14
N ARG A 15 20.14 -48.65 -17.05
CA ARG A 15 19.06 -47.72 -17.41
C ARG A 15 18.20 -47.30 -16.21
N ALA A 16 18.20 -48.08 -15.13
CA ALA A 16 17.49 -47.79 -13.89
C ALA A 16 18.07 -46.56 -13.15
N TYR A 17 19.39 -46.34 -13.22
CA TYR A 17 20.04 -45.22 -12.52
C TYR A 17 19.79 -43.87 -13.18
N ALA A 18 19.66 -43.85 -14.52
CA ALA A 18 19.36 -42.63 -15.26
C ALA A 18 17.93 -42.13 -15.00
N LEU A 19 16.95 -43.04 -14.87
CA LEU A 19 15.56 -42.69 -14.62
C LEU A 19 15.36 -42.07 -13.22
N GLY A 20 16.06 -42.61 -12.22
CA GLY A 20 16.02 -42.10 -10.84
C GLY A 20 16.49 -40.65 -10.75
N ARG A 21 17.61 -40.31 -11.41
CA ARG A 21 18.16 -38.95 -11.40
C ARG A 21 17.24 -37.92 -12.04
N VAL A 22 16.60 -38.28 -13.15
CA VAL A 22 15.64 -37.40 -13.85
C VAL A 22 14.42 -37.13 -12.96
N LEU A 23 13.87 -38.15 -12.29
CA LEU A 23 12.73 -37.99 -11.39
C LEU A 23 13.05 -37.11 -10.17
N THR A 24 14.22 -37.27 -9.55
CA THR A 24 14.66 -36.38 -8.45
C THR A 24 14.86 -34.93 -8.90
N ALA A 25 15.42 -34.70 -10.09
CA ALA A 25 15.60 -33.35 -10.62
C ALA A 25 14.26 -32.66 -10.90
N ILE A 26 13.28 -33.39 -11.44
CA ILE A 26 11.93 -32.86 -11.66
C ILE A 26 11.25 -32.51 -10.33
N TRP A 27 11.36 -33.38 -9.31
CA TRP A 27 10.81 -33.10 -7.98
C TRP A 27 11.47 -31.89 -7.31
N PHE A 28 12.78 -31.72 -7.47
CA PHE A 28 13.49 -30.56 -6.93
C PHE A 28 13.09 -29.25 -7.63
N VAL A 29 12.87 -29.28 -8.95
CA VAL A 29 12.36 -28.14 -9.72
C VAL A 29 10.92 -27.79 -9.30
N ILE A 30 10.08 -28.77 -9.02
CA ILE A 30 8.70 -28.54 -8.52
C ILE A 30 8.71 -28.01 -7.08
N ALA A 31 9.59 -28.51 -6.21
CA ALA A 31 9.70 -28.06 -4.82
C ALA A 31 10.33 -26.67 -4.68
N MET A 32 11.21 -26.28 -5.62
CA MET A 32 11.81 -24.94 -5.68
C MET A 32 11.07 -23.99 -6.61
N ALA A 33 10.03 -24.45 -7.33
CA ALA A 33 9.11 -23.55 -7.97
C ALA A 33 8.50 -22.68 -6.86
N PRO A 34 8.60 -21.34 -6.95
CA PRO A 34 8.00 -20.46 -5.97
C PRO A 34 6.54 -20.88 -5.82
N ARG A 35 6.15 -21.28 -4.60
CA ARG A 35 4.75 -21.56 -4.30
C ARG A 35 3.94 -20.39 -4.87
N PRO A 36 2.87 -20.63 -5.65
CA PRO A 36 2.04 -19.54 -6.16
C PRO A 36 1.72 -18.68 -4.94
N SER A 37 2.25 -17.47 -4.97
CA SER A 37 2.55 -16.66 -3.80
C SER A 37 1.24 -16.13 -3.24
N GLN A 38 0.44 -16.97 -2.54
CA GLN A 38 -0.97 -16.70 -2.19
C GLN A 38 -1.58 -15.71 -3.17
N ALA A 39 -1.51 -16.10 -4.45
CA ALA A 39 -1.55 -15.18 -5.56
C ALA A 39 -2.91 -14.50 -5.54
N ALA A 40 -2.90 -13.22 -5.17
CA ALA A 40 -3.87 -12.23 -5.53
C ALA A 40 -5.30 -12.79 -5.63
N ALA A 41 -6.03 -12.84 -4.51
CA ALA A 41 -7.41 -13.37 -4.45
C ALA A 41 -8.38 -12.73 -5.47
N CYS A 42 -8.07 -11.53 -5.98
CA CYS A 42 -8.81 -10.80 -7.00
C CYS A 42 -8.18 -10.88 -8.41
N ASP A 43 -7.40 -11.92 -8.72
CA ASP A 43 -6.63 -12.05 -9.98
C ASP A 43 -7.51 -11.96 -11.24
N GLU A 44 -8.73 -12.49 -11.19
CA GLU A 44 -9.69 -12.43 -12.32
C GLU A 44 -10.12 -11.02 -12.70
N TRP A 45 -10.02 -10.06 -11.77
CA TRP A 45 -10.39 -8.66 -11.97
C TRP A 45 -9.20 -7.80 -12.42
N LEU A 46 -7.99 -8.35 -12.40
CA LEU A 46 -6.80 -7.57 -12.72
C LEU A 46 -6.81 -7.06 -14.16
N ARG A 47 -6.40 -5.80 -14.29
CA ARG A 47 -6.30 -5.05 -15.56
C ARG A 47 -7.64 -4.86 -16.27
N GLN A 48 -8.75 -5.22 -15.65
CA GLN A 48 -10.10 -4.96 -16.15
C GLN A 48 -10.67 -3.73 -15.46
N THR A 49 -11.52 -2.99 -16.16
CA THR A 49 -12.37 -1.97 -15.54
C THR A 49 -13.50 -2.69 -14.82
N VAL A 50 -13.48 -2.63 -13.49
CA VAL A 50 -14.44 -3.30 -12.63
C VAL A 50 -15.26 -2.29 -11.84
N ARG A 51 -16.48 -2.71 -11.46
CA ARG A 51 -17.32 -2.04 -10.47
C ARG A 51 -17.27 -2.88 -9.20
N VAL A 52 -16.62 -2.38 -8.17
CA VAL A 52 -16.40 -3.11 -6.92
C VAL A 52 -16.97 -2.34 -5.74
N THR A 53 -17.49 -3.07 -4.76
CA THR A 53 -18.01 -2.52 -3.51
C THR A 53 -17.18 -3.06 -2.36
N GLY A 54 -16.84 -2.20 -1.41
CA GLY A 54 -16.11 -2.60 -0.22
C GLY A 54 -16.32 -1.63 0.93
N THR A 55 -15.53 -1.81 1.98
CA THR A 55 -15.63 -1.02 3.20
C THR A 55 -14.58 0.08 3.21
N TYR A 56 -15.00 1.33 3.37
CA TYR A 56 -14.10 2.49 3.39
C TYR A 56 -13.20 2.49 4.64
N VAL A 57 -11.89 2.62 4.41
CA VAL A 57 -10.84 2.76 5.42
C VAL A 57 -10.08 4.08 5.15
N PRO A 58 -10.28 5.11 5.98
CA PRO A 58 -9.59 6.38 5.79
C PRO A 58 -8.09 6.21 6.02
N VAL A 59 -7.31 6.97 5.25
CA VAL A 59 -5.92 7.25 5.62
C VAL A 59 -5.90 8.11 6.90
N GLN A 60 -4.86 7.92 7.72
CA GLN A 60 -4.75 8.59 9.01
C GLN A 60 -4.71 10.12 8.84
N GLU A 61 -4.03 10.59 7.79
CA GLU A 61 -3.82 11.98 7.46
C GLU A 61 -5.09 12.63 6.87
N PRO A 62 -5.72 13.59 7.57
CA PRO A 62 -6.99 14.17 7.11
C PRO A 62 -6.94 14.82 5.72
N TYR A 63 -5.82 15.44 5.35
CA TYR A 63 -5.67 16.10 4.04
C TYR A 63 -5.47 15.10 2.89
N SER A 64 -4.96 13.90 3.16
CA SER A 64 -4.75 12.86 2.14
C SER A 64 -6.06 12.17 1.74
N ARG A 65 -7.10 12.23 2.58
CA ARG A 65 -8.42 11.60 2.34
C ARG A 65 -9.12 12.10 1.07
N LEU A 66 -8.73 13.27 0.58
CA LEU A 66 -9.23 13.81 -0.69
C LEU A 66 -8.57 13.18 -1.91
N PHE A 67 -7.45 12.49 -1.76
CA PHE A 67 -6.66 11.97 -2.90
C PHE A 67 -6.47 10.47 -2.83
N VAL A 68 -6.53 9.89 -1.62
CA VAL A 68 -6.31 8.49 -1.39
C VAL A 68 -7.13 7.98 -0.20
N PHE A 69 -7.67 6.78 -0.33
CA PHE A 69 -8.19 5.97 0.78
C PHE A 69 -7.91 4.50 0.52
N ALA A 70 -8.02 3.66 1.55
CA ALA A 70 -8.03 2.22 1.39
C ALA A 70 -9.47 1.71 1.45
N MET A 71 -9.79 0.64 0.73
CA MET A 71 -11.04 -0.09 0.91
C MET A 71 -10.74 -1.56 1.14
N LEU A 72 -11.55 -2.20 2.00
CA LEU A 72 -11.53 -3.66 2.16
C LEU A 72 -12.51 -4.26 1.15
N LEU A 73 -11.95 -4.98 0.18
CA LEU A 73 -12.68 -5.66 -0.87
C LEU A 73 -12.80 -7.14 -0.52
N ASP A 74 -13.96 -7.74 -0.77
CA ASP A 74 -14.14 -9.19 -0.67
C ASP A 74 -13.82 -9.85 -2.00
N CYS A 75 -12.74 -10.62 -2.03
CA CYS A 75 -12.31 -11.39 -3.16
C CYS A 75 -12.48 -12.87 -2.83
N HIS A 76 -13.64 -13.42 -3.20
CA HIS A 76 -13.98 -14.83 -3.01
C HIS A 76 -13.86 -15.32 -1.56
N GLY A 77 -14.33 -14.52 -0.59
CA GLY A 77 -14.28 -14.83 0.84
C GLY A 77 -12.99 -14.38 1.52
N THR A 78 -12.04 -13.80 0.78
CA THR A 78 -10.82 -13.20 1.34
C THR A 78 -10.94 -11.69 1.35
N LYS A 79 -10.66 -11.05 2.49
CA LYS A 79 -10.65 -9.59 2.58
C LYS A 79 -9.29 -9.04 2.13
N GLU A 80 -9.28 -8.32 1.02
CA GLU A 80 -8.10 -7.70 0.44
C GLU A 80 -8.14 -6.18 0.60
N ALA A 81 -7.00 -5.57 0.89
CA ALA A 81 -6.88 -4.12 0.96
C ALA A 81 -6.58 -3.57 -0.44
N VAL A 82 -7.44 -2.66 -0.91
CA VAL A 82 -7.28 -1.97 -2.20
C VAL A 82 -7.07 -0.49 -1.94
N THR A 83 -5.97 0.07 -2.45
CA THR A 83 -5.73 1.51 -2.39
C THR A 83 -6.43 2.20 -3.55
N VAL A 84 -7.29 3.17 -3.26
CA VAL A 84 -8.00 3.95 -4.26
C VAL A 84 -7.41 5.35 -4.26
N GLN A 85 -6.87 5.78 -5.39
CA GLN A 85 -6.22 7.07 -5.52
C GLN A 85 -6.68 7.83 -6.75
N ARG A 86 -6.75 9.16 -6.66
CA ARG A 86 -7.04 10.04 -7.80
C ARG A 86 -6.03 11.17 -7.84
N SER A 87 -5.40 11.38 -8.99
CA SER A 87 -4.35 12.39 -9.15
C SER A 87 -4.95 13.79 -9.36
N THR A 88 -5.99 13.92 -10.19
CA THR A 88 -6.45 15.23 -10.66
C THR A 88 -7.69 15.80 -9.96
N ALA A 89 -8.40 15.01 -9.16
CA ALA A 89 -9.64 15.46 -8.52
C ALA A 89 -9.82 14.85 -7.12
N SER A 90 -10.64 15.52 -6.31
CA SER A 90 -10.98 15.03 -4.98
C SER A 90 -11.81 13.75 -5.06
N LEU A 91 -11.47 12.78 -4.21
CA LEU A 91 -12.30 11.64 -3.84
C LEU A 91 -13.34 12.07 -2.80
N PRO A 92 -14.54 11.48 -2.78
CA PRO A 92 -15.49 11.70 -1.71
C PRO A 92 -14.93 11.14 -0.39
N VAL A 93 -15.17 11.84 0.71
CA VAL A 93 -14.79 11.38 2.04
C VAL A 93 -15.99 10.66 2.66
N CYS A 94 -15.90 9.34 2.77
CA CYS A 94 -16.91 8.52 3.43
C CYS A 94 -16.63 8.41 4.95
N GLY A 95 -17.63 7.99 5.72
CA GLY A 95 -17.47 7.59 7.11
C GLY A 95 -16.66 6.31 7.25
N LEU A 96 -15.97 6.14 8.39
CA LEU A 96 -15.24 4.91 8.72
C LEU A 96 -16.20 3.71 8.67
N GLY A 97 -15.84 2.67 7.93
CA GLY A 97 -16.69 1.48 7.82
C GLY A 97 -17.89 1.62 6.87
N GLN A 98 -18.09 2.80 6.27
CA GLN A 98 -19.16 3.01 5.29
C GLN A 98 -18.89 2.19 4.02
N SER A 99 -19.95 1.67 3.40
CA SER A 99 -19.84 1.02 2.10
C SER A 99 -19.47 2.04 1.01
N VAL A 100 -18.49 1.71 0.19
CA VAL A 100 -18.04 2.52 -0.94
C VAL A 100 -18.05 1.68 -2.21
N GLU A 101 -18.63 2.22 -3.27
CA GLU A 101 -18.58 1.66 -4.62
C GLU A 101 -17.54 2.42 -5.43
N VAL A 102 -16.65 1.68 -6.12
CA VAL A 102 -15.58 2.23 -6.96
C VAL A 102 -15.66 1.60 -8.35
N VAL A 103 -15.60 2.43 -9.38
CA VAL A 103 -15.46 1.98 -10.77
C VAL A 103 -14.10 2.41 -11.30
N GLY A 104 -13.27 1.44 -11.71
CA GLY A 104 -11.93 1.72 -12.17
C GLY A 104 -11.17 0.48 -12.57
N GLN A 105 -9.93 0.65 -13.05
CA GLN A 105 -9.07 -0.47 -13.39
C GLN A 105 -8.35 -0.97 -12.13
N LEU A 106 -8.56 -2.25 -11.77
CA LEU A 106 -7.86 -2.87 -10.66
C LEU A 106 -6.47 -3.36 -11.11
N ILE A 107 -5.43 -2.97 -10.40
CA ILE A 107 -4.04 -3.29 -10.73
C ILE A 107 -3.37 -3.93 -9.52
N TRP A 108 -2.53 -4.94 -9.76
CA TRP A 108 -1.64 -5.49 -8.74
C TRP A 108 -0.26 -4.84 -8.87
N ASN A 109 0.07 -3.99 -7.90
CA ASN A 109 1.35 -3.30 -7.85
C ASN A 109 2.39 -4.16 -7.12
N LYS A 110 3.30 -4.76 -7.91
CA LYS A 110 4.40 -5.62 -7.42
C LYS A 110 5.62 -4.85 -6.91
N ALA A 111 5.60 -3.53 -6.93
CA ALA A 111 6.76 -2.73 -6.54
C ALA A 111 7.01 -2.70 -5.02
N LEU A 112 6.14 -3.32 -4.22
CA LEU A 112 6.30 -3.52 -2.78
C LEU A 112 6.57 -5.00 -2.47
N VAL A 113 7.37 -5.30 -1.45
CA VAL A 113 7.71 -6.65 -0.94
C VAL A 113 6.50 -7.60 -0.88
N ALA A 114 5.32 -7.09 -0.51
CA ALA A 114 4.09 -7.87 -0.37
C ALA A 114 3.14 -7.79 -1.58
N GLY A 115 3.41 -6.89 -2.52
CA GLY A 115 2.44 -6.41 -3.50
C GLY A 115 1.17 -5.82 -2.85
N HIS A 116 0.39 -5.08 -3.62
CA HIS A 116 -0.94 -4.66 -3.17
C HIS A 116 -1.84 -4.34 -4.35
N TYR A 117 -3.14 -4.30 -4.10
CA TYR A 117 -4.11 -3.84 -5.07
C TYR A 117 -4.24 -2.33 -5.07
N GLU A 118 -4.32 -1.75 -6.26
CA GLU A 118 -4.56 -0.33 -6.44
C GLU A 118 -5.59 -0.07 -7.55
N ILE A 119 -6.40 0.97 -7.36
CA ILE A 119 -7.23 1.58 -8.38
C ILE A 119 -6.79 3.04 -8.51
N THR A 120 -6.14 3.35 -9.63
CA THR A 120 -5.65 4.70 -9.92
C THR A 120 -6.63 5.40 -10.87
N ASN A 121 -6.99 6.63 -10.52
CA ASN A 121 -7.92 7.46 -11.29
C ASN A 121 -9.25 6.74 -11.60
N PRO A 122 -10.00 6.31 -10.57
CA PRO A 122 -11.30 5.67 -10.78
C PRO A 122 -12.23 6.61 -11.57
N SER A 123 -13.05 6.05 -12.46
CA SER A 123 -14.06 6.80 -13.20
C SER A 123 -15.21 7.26 -12.31
N SER A 124 -15.54 6.49 -11.26
CA SER A 124 -16.56 6.83 -10.27
C SER A 124 -16.19 6.32 -8.88
N VAL A 125 -16.56 7.09 -7.86
CA VAL A 125 -16.51 6.69 -6.44
C VAL A 125 -17.76 7.23 -5.75
N THR A 126 -18.52 6.35 -5.11
CA THR A 126 -19.79 6.69 -4.45
C THR A 126 -19.82 6.08 -3.05
N CYS A 127 -20.04 6.91 -2.03
CA CYS A 127 -20.33 6.42 -0.67
C CYS A 127 -21.81 6.01 -0.60
N SER A 128 -22.11 4.77 -0.23
CA SER A 128 -23.49 4.37 0.04
C SER A 128 -23.91 4.92 1.39
N PRO A 129 -25.12 5.49 1.57
CA PRO A 129 -25.57 5.90 2.89
C PRO A 129 -25.44 4.72 3.86
N LEU A 130 -24.93 4.97 5.08
CA LEU A 130 -25.10 3.98 6.13
C LEU A 130 -26.60 3.70 6.17
N SER A 131 -27.00 2.46 5.90
CA SER A 131 -28.34 2.03 6.28
C SER A 131 -28.39 2.20 7.78
N GLU A 132 -28.90 3.35 8.20
CA GLU A 132 -29.40 3.58 9.54
C GLU A 132 -30.34 2.40 9.76
N LEU A 133 -29.89 1.45 10.60
CA LEU A 133 -30.72 0.38 11.11
C LEU A 133 -31.95 1.09 11.63
N ALA A 134 -33.02 1.07 10.82
CA ALA A 134 -34.26 1.73 11.18
C ALA A 134 -34.60 1.23 12.58
N PRO A 135 -34.75 2.13 13.57
CA PRO A 135 -35.15 1.69 14.89
C PRO A 135 -36.42 0.86 14.71
N ALA A 136 -36.36 -0.39 15.16
CA ALA A 136 -37.49 -1.29 15.08
C ALA A 136 -38.73 -0.54 15.57
N PRO A 137 -39.87 -0.56 14.85
CA PRO A 137 -41.06 0.16 15.26
C PRO A 137 -41.44 -0.34 16.66
N VAL A 138 -41.23 0.52 17.65
CA VAL A 138 -41.65 0.26 19.02
C VAL A 138 -43.16 0.24 19.00
N SER A 139 -43.75 -0.95 19.04
CA SER A 139 -45.20 -1.09 19.22
C SER A 139 -45.59 -0.39 20.52
N PRO A 140 -46.55 0.56 20.51
CA PRO A 140 -47.04 1.15 21.74
C PRO A 140 -47.93 0.13 22.44
N THR A 141 -47.45 -0.46 23.54
CA THR A 141 -48.29 -1.19 24.48
C THR A 141 -48.21 -0.50 25.84
N GLY A 142 -49.25 0.29 26.10
CA GLY A 142 -49.96 0.37 27.37
C GLY A 142 -49.17 0.44 28.69
N THR A 143 -49.23 1.63 29.30
CA THR A 143 -49.66 1.85 30.69
C THR A 143 -49.29 0.81 31.75
N GLY A 144 -48.48 1.24 32.73
CA GLY A 144 -48.64 0.78 34.10
C GLY A 144 -47.36 0.60 34.90
N THR A 145 -47.24 1.46 35.91
CA THR A 145 -46.73 1.14 37.24
C THR A 145 -45.21 1.15 37.45
N GLU A 146 -44.77 2.26 38.06
CA GLU A 146 -43.57 2.41 38.87
C GLU A 146 -43.52 1.35 40.00
N PRO A 147 -42.34 0.74 40.23
CA PRO A 147 -41.80 0.76 41.59
C PRO A 147 -40.27 0.94 41.67
N GLU A 148 -39.89 1.90 42.51
CA GLU A 148 -38.96 1.83 43.66
C GLU A 148 -37.88 0.72 43.75
N LEU A 149 -36.64 1.21 43.96
CA LEU A 149 -35.41 0.64 44.53
C LEU A 149 -35.15 -0.89 44.50
N ALA A 150 -34.02 -1.27 43.88
CA ALA A 150 -33.10 -2.24 44.48
C ALA A 150 -31.64 -2.03 44.00
N GLN A 151 -30.77 -1.89 45.00
CA GLN A 151 -29.33 -1.77 45.00
C GLN A 151 -28.68 -3.15 44.84
N ALA A 152 -27.73 -3.35 43.91
CA ALA A 152 -26.77 -4.46 43.97
C ALA A 152 -25.55 -4.28 43.04
N SER A 153 -24.40 -4.08 43.69
CA SER A 153 -23.10 -4.72 43.49
C SER A 153 -22.44 -4.83 42.11
N ALA A 154 -21.22 -4.28 42.07
CA ALA A 154 -20.18 -4.47 41.06
C ALA A 154 -19.72 -5.94 40.88
N PRO A 155 -19.11 -6.24 39.73
CA PRO A 155 -17.96 -7.15 39.70
C PRO A 155 -16.71 -6.54 39.07
N SER A 156 -15.67 -6.58 39.88
CA SER A 156 -14.22 -6.67 39.65
C SER A 156 -13.64 -6.63 38.23
N ALA A 157 -12.61 -5.79 38.10
CA ALA A 157 -11.64 -5.76 37.02
C ALA A 157 -10.87 -7.09 36.85
N PRO A 158 -10.42 -7.43 35.63
CA PRO A 158 -9.52 -8.55 35.39
C PRO A 158 -8.06 -8.21 35.80
N PRO A 159 -7.26 -9.21 36.24
CA PRO A 159 -5.88 -9.02 36.66
C PRO A 159 -4.92 -8.81 35.47
N PRO A 160 -3.79 -8.09 35.68
CA PRO A 160 -2.71 -8.05 34.70
C PRO A 160 -1.88 -9.34 34.76
N PHE A 161 -1.88 -10.11 33.68
CA PHE A 161 -0.89 -11.17 33.47
C PHE A 161 0.46 -10.54 33.12
N SER A 162 1.37 -10.47 34.10
CA SER A 162 2.81 -10.34 33.84
C SER A 162 3.37 -11.72 33.51
N GLN A 163 3.63 -11.98 32.23
CA GLN A 163 4.50 -13.07 31.84
C GLN A 163 5.93 -12.55 31.72
N ALA A 164 6.80 -13.03 32.60
CA ALA A 164 8.24 -12.88 32.49
C ALA A 164 8.75 -13.73 31.31
N VAL A 165 9.38 -13.08 30.34
CA VAL A 165 10.09 -13.73 29.23
C VAL A 165 11.55 -13.96 29.65
N PRO A 166 12.12 -15.18 29.48
CA PRO A 166 13.51 -15.45 29.81
C PRO A 166 14.48 -14.79 28.79
N PRO A 167 15.67 -14.33 29.22
CA PRO A 167 16.67 -13.78 28.31
C PRO A 167 17.42 -14.93 27.63
N GLY A 168 17.15 -15.12 26.33
CA GLY A 168 17.80 -16.15 25.53
C GLY A 168 18.08 -15.68 24.10
N LEU A 169 19.28 -15.14 23.90
CA LEU A 169 20.07 -15.11 22.66
C LEU A 169 19.26 -15.00 21.35
N SER A 170 19.00 -13.76 20.93
CA SER A 170 18.66 -13.44 19.54
C SER A 170 19.71 -12.50 18.97
N ASN A 171 20.71 -13.08 18.32
CA ASN A 171 21.53 -12.37 17.33
C ASN A 171 20.65 -12.10 16.10
N SER A 172 19.85 -11.05 16.18
CA SER A 172 19.14 -10.48 15.04
C SER A 172 19.80 -9.14 14.76
N SER A 173 20.54 -9.06 13.65
CA SER A 173 20.94 -7.79 13.07
C SER A 173 19.72 -6.85 13.03
N PRO A 174 19.84 -5.56 13.37
CA PRO A 174 18.72 -4.63 13.28
C PRO A 174 18.41 -4.38 11.80
N GLN A 175 17.62 -5.26 11.19
CA GLN A 175 16.81 -4.90 10.05
C GLN A 175 15.83 -3.87 10.59
N ILE A 176 16.16 -2.59 10.39
CA ILE A 176 15.26 -1.46 10.58
C ILE A 176 13.98 -1.87 9.85
N ALA A 177 12.93 -2.19 10.61
CA ALA A 177 11.59 -2.26 10.09
C ALA A 177 11.35 -0.88 9.47
N ARG A 178 11.49 -0.77 8.14
CA ARG A 178 11.16 0.45 7.42
C ARG A 178 9.71 0.72 7.78
N GLU A 179 9.52 1.78 8.54
CA GLU A 179 8.22 2.21 9.01
C GLU A 179 7.41 2.58 7.76
N THR A 180 6.60 1.63 7.28
CA THR A 180 5.77 1.74 6.07
C THR A 180 4.53 2.60 6.34
N GLY A 181 4.69 3.64 7.16
CA GLY A 181 3.65 4.57 7.53
C GLY A 181 3.73 5.85 6.70
N PRO A 182 2.61 6.55 6.51
CA PRO A 182 2.63 7.93 6.02
C PRO A 182 3.50 8.81 6.92
N ARG A 183 4.35 9.64 6.30
CA ARG A 183 5.22 10.60 6.98
C ARG A 183 5.02 11.99 6.41
N VAL A 184 4.94 12.96 7.30
CA VAL A 184 4.81 14.38 6.94
C VAL A 184 6.19 15.03 6.99
N TRP A 185 6.52 15.75 5.93
CA TRP A 185 7.76 16.49 5.76
C TRP A 185 7.41 17.96 5.52
N ILE A 186 8.08 18.86 6.24
CA ILE A 186 7.88 20.30 6.09
C ILE A 186 9.23 20.93 5.83
N GLY A 187 9.27 21.94 4.95
CA GLY A 187 10.49 22.70 4.73
C GLY A 187 10.32 23.73 3.64
N ARG A 188 11.40 23.98 2.90
CA ARG A 188 11.45 25.05 1.90
C ARG A 188 11.73 24.50 0.51
N TYR A 189 11.13 25.17 -0.47
CA TYR A 189 11.52 25.02 -1.87
C TYR A 189 12.26 26.27 -2.33
N ARG A 190 13.11 26.10 -3.34
CA ARG A 190 13.75 27.20 -4.07
C ARG A 190 13.88 26.83 -5.53
N ASP A 191 13.46 27.70 -6.44
CA ASP A 191 13.56 27.50 -7.88
C ASP A 191 13.85 28.82 -8.62
N SER A 192 13.77 28.80 -9.95
CA SER A 192 14.00 29.96 -10.81
C SER A 192 13.05 31.15 -10.58
N ARG A 193 11.97 30.98 -9.81
CA ARG A 193 10.95 32.01 -9.57
C ARG A 193 10.90 32.50 -8.13
N GLY A 194 11.51 31.77 -7.20
CA GLY A 194 11.60 32.23 -5.82
C GLY A 194 11.80 31.10 -4.84
N GLU A 195 11.44 31.39 -3.59
CA GLU A 195 11.50 30.44 -2.48
C GLU A 195 10.25 30.57 -1.62
N GLY A 196 9.89 29.48 -0.94
CA GLY A 196 8.73 29.45 -0.07
C GLY A 196 8.64 28.15 0.73
N ASP A 197 7.56 28.03 1.50
CA ASP A 197 7.34 26.87 2.36
C ASP A 197 6.49 25.82 1.64
N VAL A 198 6.85 24.56 1.85
CA VAL A 198 6.19 23.41 1.25
C VAL A 198 6.00 22.30 2.28
N THR A 199 4.88 21.59 2.16
CA THR A 199 4.57 20.40 2.96
C THR A 199 4.40 19.21 2.02
N PHE A 200 5.05 18.11 2.35
CA PHE A 200 4.94 16.82 1.69
C PHE A 200 4.38 15.79 2.66
N SER A 201 3.67 14.83 2.09
CA SER A 201 2.95 13.81 2.83
C SER A 201 3.07 12.51 2.09
N LEU A 202 4.01 11.69 2.51
CA LEU A 202 4.56 10.62 1.70
C LEU A 202 4.36 9.27 2.38
N VAL A 203 3.92 8.29 1.61
CA VAL A 203 3.98 6.88 1.95
C VAL A 203 5.14 6.29 1.16
N GLN A 204 6.15 5.80 1.88
CA GLN A 204 7.32 5.18 1.27
C GLN A 204 7.11 3.66 1.17
N GLY A 205 7.14 3.17 -0.05
CA GLY A 205 7.24 1.76 -0.38
C GLY A 205 8.68 1.27 -0.46
N GLU A 206 8.86 0.01 -0.87
CA GLU A 206 10.20 -0.53 -1.10
C GLU A 206 10.89 0.14 -2.29
N ALA A 207 10.18 0.22 -3.42
CA ALA A 207 10.67 0.81 -4.68
C ALA A 207 9.80 1.98 -5.17
N THR A 208 8.83 2.43 -4.38
CA THR A 208 7.93 3.52 -4.76
C THR A 208 7.76 4.52 -3.63
N VAL A 209 7.33 5.72 -3.99
CA VAL A 209 6.83 6.72 -3.05
C VAL A 209 5.56 7.33 -3.65
N SER A 210 4.54 7.50 -2.84
CA SER A 210 3.30 8.16 -3.25
C SER A 210 2.87 9.15 -2.17
N GLY A 211 2.12 10.16 -2.55
CA GLY A 211 1.73 11.17 -1.57
C GLY A 211 1.12 12.42 -2.18
N THR A 212 1.14 13.48 -1.38
CA THR A 212 0.71 14.81 -1.78
C THR A 212 1.73 15.85 -1.38
N TRP A 213 1.74 16.97 -2.10
CA TRP A 213 2.55 18.14 -1.77
C TRP A 213 1.68 19.40 -1.82
N LYS A 214 2.04 20.42 -1.03
CA LYS A 214 1.29 21.68 -0.96
C LYS A 214 2.22 22.86 -0.64
N LEU A 215 2.08 23.95 -1.39
CA LEU A 215 2.76 25.21 -1.10
C LEU A 215 1.94 26.05 -0.12
N ARG A 216 2.62 26.81 0.75
CA ARG A 216 1.93 27.76 1.66
C ARG A 216 1.20 28.87 0.92
N THR A 217 1.73 29.31 -0.22
CA THR A 217 1.16 30.35 -1.09
C THR A 217 -0.02 29.87 -1.95
N GLY A 218 -0.37 28.59 -1.87
CA GLY A 218 -1.39 27.97 -2.71
C GLY A 218 -0.80 27.11 -3.83
N GLY A 219 -1.60 26.19 -4.35
CA GLY A 219 -1.11 25.11 -5.23
C GLY A 219 -0.71 23.86 -4.48
N GLY A 220 -0.32 22.84 -5.24
CA GLY A 220 -0.07 21.50 -4.76
C GLY A 220 -0.91 20.46 -5.49
N GLY A 221 -0.75 19.21 -5.08
CA GLY A 221 -1.46 18.10 -5.70
C GLY A 221 -0.80 16.76 -5.38
N PRO A 222 -1.06 15.73 -6.19
CA PRO A 222 -0.50 14.42 -5.98
C PRO A 222 0.99 14.42 -6.35
N LEU A 223 1.67 13.45 -5.77
CA LEU A 223 3.06 13.15 -6.04
C LEU A 223 3.22 11.64 -6.12
N THR A 224 3.99 11.19 -7.11
CA THR A 224 4.41 9.81 -7.25
C THR A 224 5.89 9.75 -7.52
N GLY A 225 6.53 8.64 -7.17
CA GLY A 225 7.91 8.39 -7.52
C GLY A 225 8.28 6.92 -7.47
N VAL A 226 9.33 6.60 -8.21
CA VAL A 226 9.89 5.25 -8.34
C VAL A 226 11.37 5.30 -7.99
N SER A 227 11.84 4.33 -7.22
CA SER A 227 13.27 4.24 -6.87
C SER A 227 14.09 4.07 -8.13
N ASP A 228 15.24 4.75 -8.18
CA ASP A 228 16.24 4.42 -9.19
C ASP A 228 16.93 3.08 -8.87
N ALA A 229 17.84 2.65 -9.74
CA ALA A 229 18.56 1.39 -9.56
C ALA A 229 19.43 1.35 -8.29
N SER A 230 19.75 2.51 -7.69
CA SER A 230 20.53 2.59 -6.46
C SER A 230 19.67 2.38 -5.20
N GLY A 231 18.34 2.56 -5.32
CA GLY A 231 17.42 2.53 -4.18
C GLY A 231 17.58 3.71 -3.21
N GLN A 232 18.50 4.65 -3.48
CA GLN A 232 18.73 5.83 -2.65
C GLN A 232 17.87 7.01 -3.08
N ARG A 233 17.61 7.14 -4.39
CA ARG A 233 16.79 8.23 -4.95
C ARG A 233 15.48 7.70 -5.50
N PHE A 234 14.43 8.48 -5.35
CA PHE A 234 13.17 8.30 -6.06
C PHE A 234 13.09 9.34 -7.18
N ARG A 235 12.90 8.89 -8.43
CA ARG A 235 12.46 9.78 -9.52
C ARG A 235 11.05 10.19 -9.23
N LEU A 236 10.82 11.48 -9.12
CA LEU A 236 9.59 12.09 -8.64
C LEU A 236 8.82 12.72 -9.80
N ARG A 237 7.50 12.65 -9.74
CA ARG A 237 6.58 13.46 -10.52
C ARG A 237 5.55 14.09 -9.59
N MET A 238 5.53 15.41 -9.60
CA MET A 238 4.58 16.26 -8.88
C MET A 238 3.63 16.90 -9.87
N GLU A 239 2.35 16.85 -9.57
CA GLU A 239 1.31 17.52 -10.35
C GLU A 239 0.76 18.68 -9.51
N ASN A 240 0.75 19.89 -10.06
CA ASN A 240 0.04 21.02 -9.48
C ASN A 240 -1.37 21.03 -10.06
N THR A 241 -2.36 20.77 -9.21
CA THR A 241 -3.77 20.65 -9.62
C THR A 241 -4.57 21.90 -9.32
N ALA A 242 -3.92 23.03 -9.00
CA ALA A 242 -4.59 24.31 -8.86
C ALA A 242 -5.25 24.70 -10.19
N SER A 243 -6.57 24.94 -10.18
CA SER A 243 -7.34 25.28 -11.38
C SER A 243 -6.83 26.54 -12.09
N ALA A 244 -6.33 27.51 -11.32
CA ALA A 244 -5.76 28.73 -11.85
C ALA A 244 -4.36 28.54 -12.47
N CYS A 245 -3.61 27.52 -12.03
CA CYS A 245 -2.25 27.28 -12.50
C CYS A 245 -1.85 25.79 -12.50
N PRO A 246 -2.39 25.00 -13.44
CA PRO A 246 -2.00 23.59 -13.55
C PRO A 246 -0.55 23.46 -14.00
N GLY A 247 0.14 22.41 -13.56
CA GLY A 247 1.54 22.18 -13.92
C GLY A 247 2.05 20.77 -13.61
N ILE A 248 3.14 20.39 -14.27
CA ILE A 248 3.84 19.13 -14.05
C ILE A 248 5.30 19.45 -13.75
N LEU A 249 5.78 18.92 -12.63
CA LEU A 249 7.15 19.07 -12.15
C LEU A 249 7.76 17.67 -11.97
N ASP A 250 8.83 17.37 -12.70
CA ASP A 250 9.57 16.13 -12.59
C ASP A 250 10.89 16.38 -11.85
N GLY A 251 11.35 15.39 -11.09
CA GLY A 251 12.50 15.57 -10.23
C GLY A 251 13.05 14.29 -9.64
N TRP A 252 13.81 14.45 -8.57
CA TRP A 252 14.21 13.35 -7.70
C TRP A 252 14.19 13.80 -6.25
N ILE A 253 14.00 12.84 -5.35
CA ILE A 253 14.14 13.03 -3.90
C ILE A 253 14.98 11.91 -3.30
N GLU A 254 15.73 12.25 -2.25
CA GLU A 254 16.34 11.33 -1.31
C GLU A 254 15.61 11.47 0.02
N ILE A 255 15.14 10.35 0.57
CA ILE A 255 14.42 10.32 1.84
C ILE A 255 15.35 9.68 2.88
N GLY A 256 15.95 10.53 3.72
CA GLY A 256 16.74 10.12 4.87
C GLY A 256 15.89 9.96 6.13
N THR A 257 16.53 9.74 7.28
CA THR A 257 15.84 9.70 8.58
C THR A 257 15.54 11.09 9.13
N ALA A 258 16.42 12.07 8.86
CA ALA A 258 16.33 13.42 9.40
C ALA A 258 16.00 14.49 8.34
N ALA A 259 16.10 14.16 7.05
CA ALA A 259 15.89 15.11 5.98
C ALA A 259 15.35 14.42 4.72
N LEU A 260 14.56 15.16 3.97
CA LEU A 260 14.19 14.88 2.59
C LEU A 260 14.75 16.00 1.73
N ILE A 261 15.65 15.65 0.83
CA ILE A 261 16.26 16.58 -0.12
C ILE A 261 15.90 16.20 -1.53
N GLY A 262 15.83 17.17 -2.43
CA GLY A 262 15.52 16.86 -3.82
C GLY A 262 15.78 18.00 -4.77
N ALA A 263 15.60 17.68 -6.05
CA ALA A 263 15.60 18.67 -7.11
C ALA A 263 14.45 18.40 -8.07
N TYR A 264 13.89 19.46 -8.64
CA TYR A 264 12.80 19.35 -9.61
C TYR A 264 12.92 20.40 -10.71
N ARG A 265 12.21 20.18 -11.80
CA ARG A 265 12.04 21.09 -12.93
C ARG A 265 10.74 20.78 -13.64
N GLY A 266 10.23 21.70 -14.44
CA GLY A 266 9.05 21.42 -15.23
C GLY A 266 8.42 22.65 -15.81
N LYS A 267 7.09 22.64 -15.90
CA LYS A 267 6.31 23.75 -16.43
C LYS A 267 4.95 23.81 -15.75
N ASP A 268 4.49 25.03 -15.50
CA ASP A 268 3.13 25.35 -15.08
C ASP A 268 2.52 26.44 -15.99
N CYS A 269 1.41 27.02 -15.58
CA CYS A 269 0.71 28.06 -16.33
C CYS A 269 1.56 29.32 -16.59
N ASP A 270 2.48 29.64 -15.68
CA ASP A 270 3.35 30.81 -15.73
C ASP A 270 4.65 30.54 -16.53
N GLY A 271 4.82 29.31 -17.05
CA GLY A 271 5.91 28.94 -17.94
C GLY A 271 6.87 27.90 -17.33
N PRO A 272 8.15 27.88 -17.74
CA PRO A 272 9.11 26.91 -17.24
C PRO A 272 9.53 27.19 -15.78
N VAL A 273 9.85 26.13 -15.05
CA VAL A 273 10.44 26.15 -13.70
C VAL A 273 11.75 25.37 -13.75
N SER A 274 12.87 26.01 -13.42
CA SER A 274 14.20 25.39 -13.40
C SER A 274 14.86 25.49 -12.03
N ASP A 275 15.93 24.72 -11.86
CA ASP A 275 16.80 24.77 -10.67
C ASP A 275 16.08 24.56 -9.35
N GLY A 276 14.95 23.85 -9.39
CA GLY A 276 14.16 23.49 -8.23
C GLY A 276 14.98 22.69 -7.23
N ARG A 277 14.86 23.06 -5.96
CA ARG A 277 15.49 22.45 -4.79
C ARG A 277 14.45 22.30 -3.70
N LEU A 278 14.54 21.18 -3.00
CA LEU A 278 13.70 20.82 -1.86
C LEU A 278 14.62 20.53 -0.68
N ASP A 279 14.33 21.14 0.45
CA ASP A 279 14.99 20.87 1.73
C ASP A 279 13.93 20.81 2.83
N LEU A 280 13.64 19.60 3.30
CA LEU A 280 12.56 19.30 4.21
C LEU A 280 13.04 18.43 5.37
N HIS A 281 12.41 18.61 6.53
CA HIS A 281 12.61 17.79 7.71
C HIS A 281 11.29 17.09 8.11
N PRO A 282 11.36 15.98 8.84
CA PRO A 282 10.17 15.36 9.44
C PRO A 282 9.42 16.37 10.30
N ARG A 283 8.09 16.28 10.29
CA ARG A 283 7.22 17.05 11.19
C ARG A 283 7.17 16.41 12.58
#